data_AF-A0A357I4E9-F1
#
_entry.id   AF-A0A357I4E9-F1
#
_cell.length_a   1.000
_cell.length_b   1.000
_cell.length_c   1.000
_cell.angle_alpha   90.00
_cell.angle_beta   90.00
_cell.angle_gamma   90.00
#
_symmetry.space_group_name_H-M   'P 1'
#
loop_
_entity.id
_entity.type
_entity.pdbx_description
1 polymer ?
#
loop_
_entity_poly.entity_id
_entity_poly.type
_entity_poly.pdbx_seq_one_letter_code
_entity_poly.pdbx_strand_id
1 'polypeptide(L)'
;MSELFITQIRKRLNVGRILRAWVWCLFMAACAAVLYAGSFLVRGHAVVWQSYGIFLAVALCVGALFAWLRLSDREAAARTADSFFGLKDVLVSAYHFKRLSSPTEAHRLVMAQADTAVASLSAAQMPLALPRRLLLACAALMLLLIGLAQIPPSDQVLSAQRAARESLAKSEVTRDALDAWIDALEASLDEAEQEAIDLNALREAVDALEPAEDTRDAMRQLARLELQVSERMEAMDQRADEAVLQAVAEALQTTPSPDARQLAKDLKAKAYQQAGEALGELAPDAAQLSDLSELEKQLARLRHVSKPMAQASQAAQPDAKAAQSGSQAEASTADPNSMDGLLSDLDAAAQQMEKLVEQQKRGQADQADACQACNSQIGEKMQQIGQQMTKMQARQKAQQQLSEFRNLLNQAQAYASGQVASMQPGSGQQPGNGQQAGEGTDASRREGSDPLLQGSELSSLQGQKNGGPSQGMIEDAASGSGSSQRSTQAVAREHQRQFESFVQRDDIPDSVKFAVSNYFESIHQSEPIPITNP
;
A
#
# COMPACT_ATOMS: atom_id res chain seq x y z
N MET A 1 29.97 -40.49 66.36
CA MET A 1 30.01 -39.02 66.12
C MET A 1 30.63 -38.66 64.77
N SER A 2 31.61 -39.44 64.31
CA SER A 2 32.27 -39.38 63.00
C SER A 2 31.33 -39.21 61.80
N GLU A 3 30.18 -39.91 61.73
CA GLU A 3 29.24 -39.73 60.60
C GLU A 3 28.58 -38.35 60.54
N LEU A 4 28.21 -37.78 61.70
CA LEU A 4 27.65 -36.43 61.76
C LEU A 4 28.71 -35.41 61.32
N PHE A 5 29.96 -35.63 61.72
CA PHE A 5 31.08 -34.81 61.28
C PHE A 5 31.34 -34.93 59.77
N ILE A 6 31.38 -36.14 59.21
CA ILE A 6 31.56 -36.37 57.76
C ILE A 6 30.41 -35.73 56.96
N THR A 7 29.17 -35.83 57.43
CA THR A 7 28.02 -35.20 56.76
C THR A 7 28.06 -33.67 56.84
N GLN A 8 28.50 -33.09 57.95
CA GLN A 8 28.71 -31.64 58.08
C GLN A 8 29.84 -31.14 57.15
N ILE A 9 30.97 -31.85 57.10
CA ILE A 9 32.07 -31.54 56.18
C ILE A 9 31.61 -31.67 54.73
N ARG A 10 30.89 -32.73 54.38
CA ARG A 10 30.32 -32.91 53.04
C ARG A 10 29.43 -31.74 52.65
N LYS A 11 28.54 -31.29 53.54
CA LYS A 11 27.68 -30.12 53.28
C LYS A 11 28.52 -28.87 53.00
N ARG A 12 29.54 -28.59 53.82
CA ARG A 12 30.44 -27.44 53.62
C ARG A 12 31.27 -27.53 52.32
N LEU A 13 31.82 -28.70 52.03
CA LEU A 13 32.56 -28.95 50.78
C LEU A 13 31.66 -28.76 49.56
N ASN A 14 30.44 -29.27 49.60
CA ASN A 14 29.47 -29.10 48.52
C ASN A 14 29.07 -27.63 48.38
N VAL A 15 28.81 -26.90 49.47
CA VAL A 15 28.55 -25.45 49.43
C VAL A 15 29.72 -24.69 48.78
N GLY A 16 30.96 -25.00 49.17
CA GLY A 16 32.14 -24.37 48.57
C GLY A 16 32.37 -24.72 47.09
N ARG A 17 31.94 -25.90 46.63
CA ARG A 17 31.96 -26.28 45.21
C ARG A 17 30.83 -25.62 44.42
N ILE A 18 29.62 -25.58 44.97
CA ILE A 18 28.46 -24.88 44.39
C ILE A 18 28.79 -23.41 44.19
N LEU A 19 29.28 -22.73 45.24
CA LEU A 19 29.66 -21.32 45.16
C LEU A 19 30.75 -21.08 44.10
N ARG A 20 31.77 -21.95 44.02
CA ARG A 20 32.80 -21.84 42.98
C ARG A 20 32.24 -22.03 41.57
N ALA A 21 31.39 -23.03 41.37
CA ALA A 21 30.73 -23.28 40.09
C ALA A 21 29.87 -22.08 39.67
N TRP A 22 29.10 -21.52 40.60
CA TRP A 22 28.26 -20.34 40.37
C TRP A 22 29.10 -19.11 40.02
N VAL A 23 30.19 -18.84 40.75
CA VAL A 23 31.07 -17.71 40.43
C VAL A 23 31.69 -17.85 39.03
N TRP A 24 32.10 -19.06 38.63
CA TRP A 24 32.60 -19.30 37.28
C TRP A 24 31.52 -19.15 36.21
N CYS A 25 30.31 -19.68 36.43
CA CYS A 25 29.21 -19.55 35.49
C CYS A 25 28.77 -18.08 35.34
N LEU A 26 28.69 -17.34 36.45
CA LEU A 26 28.41 -15.91 36.45
C LEU A 26 29.48 -15.11 35.73
N PHE A 27 30.76 -15.45 35.91
CA PHE A 27 31.86 -14.81 35.18
C PHE A 27 31.72 -15.02 33.66
N MET A 28 31.51 -16.27 33.24
CA MET A 28 31.35 -16.60 31.82
C MET A 28 30.12 -15.92 31.21
N ALA A 29 29.01 -15.90 31.94
CA ALA A 29 27.79 -15.22 31.50
C ALA A 29 27.97 -13.69 31.43
N ALA A 30 28.69 -13.09 32.38
CA ALA A 30 29.01 -11.66 32.33
C ALA A 30 29.89 -11.32 31.12
N CYS A 31 30.91 -12.13 30.82
CA CYS A 31 31.73 -11.97 29.61
C CYS A 31 30.87 -12.08 28.34
N ALA A 32 29.99 -13.09 28.26
CA ALA A 32 29.09 -13.26 27.11
C ALA A 32 28.13 -12.07 26.97
N ALA A 33 27.58 -11.57 28.08
CA ALA A 33 26.70 -10.41 28.09
C ALA A 33 27.43 -9.13 27.64
N VAL A 34 28.70 -8.95 28.01
CA VAL A 34 29.50 -7.80 27.55
C VAL A 34 29.74 -7.88 26.04
N LEU A 35 30.07 -9.06 25.51
CA LEU A 35 30.24 -9.26 24.07
C LEU A 35 28.93 -9.00 23.31
N TYR A 36 27.81 -9.49 23.84
CA TYR A 36 26.49 -9.25 23.28
C TYR A 36 26.14 -7.75 23.28
N ALA A 37 26.31 -7.08 24.42
CA ALA A 37 26.09 -5.64 24.54
C ALA A 37 26.98 -4.83 23.60
N GLY A 38 28.26 -5.19 23.48
CA GLY A 38 29.19 -4.57 22.55
C GLY A 38 28.74 -4.72 21.09
N SER A 39 28.20 -5.88 20.70
CA SER A 39 27.69 -6.09 19.34
C SER A 39 26.47 -5.21 19.02
N PHE A 40 25.59 -4.96 19.99
CA PHE A 40 24.44 -4.05 19.85
C PHE A 40 24.90 -2.60 19.74
N LEU A 41 25.90 -2.22 20.53
CA LEU A 41 26.47 -0.88 20.50
C LEU A 41 27.12 -0.57 19.14
N VAL A 42 27.84 -1.54 18.55
CA VAL A 42 28.42 -1.41 17.20
C VAL A 42 27.33 -1.23 16.15
N ARG A 43 26.14 -1.80 16.35
CA ARG A 43 24.98 -1.61 15.47
C ARG A 43 24.17 -0.35 15.79
N GLY A 44 24.56 0.42 16.81
CA GLY A 44 23.87 1.65 17.21
C GLY A 44 22.55 1.45 17.97
N HIS A 45 22.22 0.22 18.35
CA HIS A 45 21.01 -0.11 19.11
C HIS A 45 21.27 -0.09 20.62
N ALA A 46 20.27 0.34 21.39
CA ALA A 46 20.29 0.21 22.84
C ALA A 46 20.12 -1.27 23.25
N VAL A 47 20.86 -1.71 24.24
CA VAL A 47 20.76 -3.07 24.76
C VAL A 47 19.47 -3.22 25.56
N VAL A 48 18.61 -4.15 25.15
CA VAL A 48 17.35 -4.43 25.84
C VAL A 48 17.64 -4.99 27.24
N TRP A 49 17.13 -4.34 28.29
CA TRP A 49 17.46 -4.68 29.69
C TRP A 49 17.07 -6.12 30.07
N GLN A 50 16.04 -6.67 29.41
CA GLN A 50 15.59 -8.06 29.59
C GLN A 50 16.68 -9.09 29.25
N SER A 51 17.58 -8.78 28.30
CA SER A 51 18.65 -9.69 27.88
C SER A 51 19.61 -10.01 29.04
N TYR A 52 19.93 -9.02 29.88
CA TYR A 52 20.78 -9.22 31.07
C TYR A 52 20.12 -10.18 32.08
N GLY A 53 18.80 -10.09 32.25
CA GLY A 53 18.04 -11.01 33.09
C GLY A 53 18.12 -12.45 32.59
N ILE A 54 18.05 -12.66 31.27
CA ILE A 54 18.18 -13.99 30.64
C ILE A 54 19.58 -14.57 30.89
N PHE A 55 20.65 -13.80 30.63
CA PHE A 55 22.02 -14.27 30.87
C PHE A 55 22.24 -14.64 32.34
N LEU A 56 21.71 -13.84 33.27
CA LEU A 56 21.78 -14.15 34.70
C LEU A 56 21.03 -15.45 35.02
N ALA A 57 19.78 -15.60 34.57
CA ALA A 57 18.98 -16.80 34.82
C ALA A 57 19.67 -18.06 34.29
N VAL A 58 20.18 -18.01 33.05
CA VAL A 58 20.93 -19.12 32.44
C VAL A 58 22.18 -19.45 33.26
N ALA A 59 22.93 -18.45 33.72
CA ALA A 59 24.11 -18.66 34.55
C ALA A 59 23.80 -19.37 35.88
N LEU A 60 22.70 -19.00 36.53
CA LEU A 60 22.25 -19.61 37.79
C LEU A 60 21.80 -21.06 37.56
N CYS A 61 21.04 -21.32 36.49
CA CYS A 61 20.58 -22.67 36.12
C CYS A 61 21.74 -23.60 35.76
N VAL A 62 22.65 -23.14 34.90
CA VAL A 62 23.84 -23.91 34.50
C VAL A 62 24.78 -24.11 35.70
N GLY A 63 24.95 -23.10 36.54
CA GLY A 63 25.72 -23.21 37.78
C GLY A 63 25.12 -24.21 38.76
N ALA A 64 23.80 -24.23 38.93
CA ALA A 64 23.09 -25.20 39.75
C ALA A 64 23.24 -26.62 39.20
N LEU A 65 23.04 -26.80 37.89
CA LEU A 65 23.18 -28.09 37.21
C LEU A 65 24.60 -28.63 37.32
N PHE A 66 25.61 -27.81 37.00
CA PHE A 66 27.01 -28.20 37.10
C PHE A 66 27.41 -28.56 38.54
N ALA A 67 26.88 -27.83 39.51
CA ALA A 67 27.13 -28.12 40.92
C ALA A 67 26.42 -29.40 41.39
N TRP A 68 25.22 -29.68 40.89
CA TRP A 68 24.49 -30.91 41.15
C TRP A 68 25.23 -32.14 40.58
N LEU A 69 25.75 -32.02 39.35
CA LEU A 69 26.55 -33.08 38.70
C LEU A 69 27.89 -33.34 39.40
N ARG A 70 28.40 -32.38 40.19
CA ARG A 70 29.68 -32.50 40.91
C ARG A 70 29.56 -32.60 42.44
N LEU A 71 28.39 -33.02 42.93
CA LEU A 71 28.20 -33.28 44.36
C LEU A 71 29.24 -34.29 44.86
N SER A 72 29.89 -33.98 45.98
CA SER A 72 30.88 -34.87 46.57
C SER A 72 30.21 -36.09 47.18
N ASP A 73 30.78 -37.26 46.94
CA ASP A 73 30.46 -38.46 47.69
C ASP A 73 30.97 -38.37 49.13
N ARG A 74 30.32 -39.12 50.02
CA ARG A 74 30.68 -39.17 51.45
C ARG A 74 32.12 -39.65 51.66
N GLU A 75 32.58 -40.55 50.80
CA GLU A 75 33.95 -41.07 50.82
C GLU A 75 34.99 -40.00 50.42
N ALA A 76 34.70 -39.21 49.39
CA ALA A 76 35.56 -38.09 49.00
C ALA A 76 35.63 -37.03 50.10
N ALA A 77 34.52 -36.79 50.81
CA ALA A 77 34.49 -35.89 51.95
C ALA A 77 35.33 -36.43 53.13
N ALA A 78 35.27 -37.74 53.41
CA ALA A 78 36.11 -38.37 54.44
C ALA A 78 37.61 -38.28 54.09
N ARG A 79 38.00 -38.61 52.84
CA ARG A 79 39.40 -38.46 52.38
C ARG A 79 39.90 -37.03 52.50
N THR A 80 39.06 -36.06 52.10
CA THR A 80 39.44 -34.64 52.18
C THR A 80 39.59 -34.20 53.64
N ALA A 81 38.69 -34.65 54.53
CA ALA A 81 38.79 -34.39 55.96
C ALA A 81 40.06 -35.01 56.57
N ASP A 82 40.37 -36.26 56.23
CA ASP A 82 41.57 -36.95 56.70
C ASP A 82 42.85 -36.23 56.26
N SER A 83 42.91 -35.78 55.00
CA SER A 83 44.05 -35.02 54.49
C SER A 83 44.21 -33.65 55.16
N PHE A 84 43.09 -32.96 55.46
CA PHE A 84 43.11 -31.61 56.02
C PHE A 84 43.48 -31.60 57.51
N PHE A 85 42.95 -32.56 58.27
CA PHE A 85 43.22 -32.69 59.71
C PHE A 85 44.40 -33.61 60.04
N GLY A 86 45.02 -34.24 59.03
CA GLY A 86 46.18 -35.12 59.22
C GLY A 86 45.84 -36.47 59.86
N LEU A 87 44.61 -36.96 59.69
CA LEU A 87 44.08 -38.17 60.35
C LEU A 87 44.47 -39.49 59.67
N LYS A 88 45.39 -39.50 58.70
CA LYS A 88 45.95 -40.71 58.05
C LYS A 88 44.89 -41.78 57.69
N ASP A 89 43.84 -41.39 56.97
CA ASP A 89 42.74 -42.28 56.50
C ASP A 89 41.88 -42.94 57.60
N VAL A 90 41.93 -42.45 58.84
CA VAL A 90 41.11 -42.97 59.95
C VAL A 90 39.61 -42.79 59.68
N LEU A 91 39.16 -41.66 59.12
CA LEU A 91 37.74 -41.44 58.82
C LEU A 91 37.26 -42.26 57.62
N VAL A 92 38.11 -42.41 56.59
CA VAL A 92 37.82 -43.25 55.42
C VAL A 92 37.68 -44.71 55.84
N SER A 93 38.61 -45.21 56.66
CA SER A 93 38.58 -46.57 57.17
C SER A 93 37.35 -46.82 58.05
N ALA A 94 37.06 -45.90 58.97
CA ALA A 94 35.86 -45.99 59.81
C ALA A 94 34.56 -45.97 58.99
N TYR A 95 34.49 -45.17 57.91
CA TYR A 95 33.33 -45.12 57.02
C TYR A 95 33.10 -46.44 56.27
N HIS A 96 34.16 -47.06 55.74
CA HIS A 96 34.06 -48.36 55.06
C HIS A 96 33.73 -49.50 56.03
N PHE A 97 34.34 -49.51 57.22
CA PHE A 97 34.07 -50.53 58.23
C PHE A 97 32.64 -50.49 58.76
N LYS A 98 32.02 -49.31 58.80
CA LYS A 98 30.62 -49.16 59.20
C LYS A 98 29.62 -49.73 58.18
N ARG A 99 30.03 -49.93 56.93
CA ARG A 99 29.21 -50.55 55.86
C ARG A 99 29.28 -52.07 55.85
N LEU A 100 30.19 -52.70 56.59
CA LEU A 100 30.29 -54.14 56.68
C LEU A 100 29.14 -54.73 57.51
N SER A 101 28.53 -55.81 57.04
CA SER A 101 27.42 -56.51 57.72
C SER A 101 27.85 -57.22 59.02
N SER A 102 29.14 -57.49 59.20
CA SER A 102 29.69 -58.18 60.38
C SER A 102 31.04 -57.57 60.79
N PRO A 103 31.04 -56.48 61.59
CA PRO A 103 32.26 -55.83 62.01
C PRO A 103 32.98 -56.64 63.11
N THR A 104 34.22 -57.06 62.83
CA THR A 104 35.17 -57.64 63.79
C THR A 104 35.51 -56.67 64.91
N GLU A 105 35.99 -57.16 66.07
CA GLU A 105 36.41 -56.32 67.20
C GLU A 105 37.45 -55.26 66.81
N ALA A 106 38.40 -55.61 65.94
CA ALA A 106 39.38 -54.67 65.39
C ALA A 106 38.70 -53.50 64.64
N HIS A 107 37.64 -53.76 63.87
CA HIS A 107 36.88 -52.71 63.19
C HIS A 107 36.17 -51.78 64.18
N ARG A 108 35.65 -52.33 65.29
CA ARG A 108 35.02 -51.53 66.36
C ARG A 108 36.02 -50.61 67.06
N LEU A 109 37.25 -51.08 67.27
CA LEU A 109 38.32 -50.26 67.85
C LEU A 109 38.70 -49.09 66.93
N VAL A 110 38.82 -49.31 65.62
CA VAL A 110 39.10 -48.24 64.65
C VAL A 110 37.96 -47.21 64.59
N MET A 111 36.70 -47.67 64.66
CA MET A 111 35.55 -46.77 64.72
C MET A 111 35.53 -45.93 66.02
N ALA A 112 35.86 -46.52 67.16
CA ALA A 112 35.95 -45.81 68.44
C ALA A 112 37.10 -44.79 68.43
N GLN A 113 38.26 -45.16 67.86
CA GLN A 113 39.39 -44.26 67.68
C GLN A 113 39.04 -43.07 66.80
N ALA A 114 38.32 -43.30 65.68
CA ALA A 114 37.83 -42.23 64.82
C ALA A 114 36.87 -41.28 65.56
N ASP A 115 35.97 -41.81 66.39
CA ASP A 115 35.05 -40.99 67.20
C ASP A 115 35.80 -40.13 68.23
N THR A 116 36.84 -40.67 68.89
CA THR A 116 37.68 -39.87 69.81
C THR A 116 38.51 -38.81 69.08
N ALA A 117 39.04 -39.12 67.88
CA ALA A 117 39.83 -38.19 67.10
C ALA A 117 38.97 -37.03 66.56
N VAL A 118 37.70 -37.29 66.25
CA VAL A 118 36.75 -36.28 65.77
C VAL A 118 36.21 -35.40 66.89
N ALA A 119 36.17 -35.88 68.14
CA ALA A 119 35.56 -35.16 69.26
C ALA A 119 36.23 -33.79 69.54
N SER A 120 37.52 -33.65 69.26
CA SER A 120 38.27 -32.39 69.43
C SER A 120 38.27 -31.50 68.19
N LEU A 121 37.77 -31.99 67.05
CA LEU A 121 37.82 -31.30 65.75
C LEU A 121 36.47 -30.69 65.39
N SER A 122 36.49 -29.48 64.85
CA SER A 122 35.29 -28.80 64.39
C SER A 122 35.26 -28.69 62.87
N ALA A 123 34.17 -29.14 62.25
CA ALA A 123 33.92 -28.98 60.82
C ALA A 123 33.91 -27.49 60.39
N ALA A 124 33.79 -26.57 61.35
CA ALA A 124 33.82 -25.14 61.10
C ALA A 124 35.19 -24.62 60.65
N GLN A 125 36.27 -25.30 61.01
CA GLN A 125 37.65 -24.87 60.76
C GLN A 125 38.09 -25.01 59.30
N MET A 126 37.34 -25.77 58.49
CA MET A 126 37.64 -25.91 57.07
C MET A 126 37.29 -24.62 56.30
N PRO A 127 38.27 -23.93 55.67
CA PRO A 127 38.01 -22.67 55.00
C PRO A 127 37.21 -22.86 53.72
N LEU A 128 36.18 -22.04 53.53
CA LEU A 128 35.50 -21.90 52.25
C LEU A 128 36.37 -21.05 51.32
N ALA A 129 37.21 -21.69 50.52
CA ALA A 129 38.07 -21.02 49.54
C ALA A 129 37.24 -20.46 48.37
N LEU A 130 36.75 -19.23 48.53
CA LEU A 130 36.12 -18.46 47.46
C LEU A 130 37.22 -17.82 46.59
N PRO A 131 37.13 -17.91 45.25
CA PRO A 131 38.09 -17.31 44.34
C PRO A 131 37.88 -15.79 44.29
N ARG A 132 38.45 -15.07 45.26
CA ARG A 132 38.28 -13.60 45.43
C ARG A 132 38.58 -12.81 44.15
N ARG A 133 39.58 -13.24 43.37
CA ARG A 133 39.94 -12.61 42.08
C ARG A 133 38.80 -12.68 41.06
N LEU A 134 38.10 -13.81 40.98
CA LEU A 134 36.95 -13.97 40.07
C LEU A 134 35.75 -13.14 40.55
N LEU A 135 35.50 -13.07 41.86
CA LEU A 135 34.44 -12.22 42.39
C LEU A 135 34.66 -10.74 42.05
N LEU A 136 35.89 -10.25 42.19
CA LEU A 136 36.25 -8.89 41.79
C LEU A 136 36.10 -8.68 40.28
N ALA A 137 36.49 -9.67 39.46
CA ALA A 137 36.30 -9.61 38.01
C ALA A 137 34.82 -9.58 37.61
N CYS A 138 33.98 -10.41 38.25
CA CYS A 138 32.52 -10.37 38.06
C CYS A 138 31.95 -9.01 38.46
N ALA A 139 32.37 -8.44 39.59
CA ALA A 139 31.92 -7.13 40.03
C ALA A 139 32.30 -6.02 39.03
N ALA A 140 33.53 -6.07 38.50
CA ALA A 140 33.99 -5.14 37.47
C ALA A 140 33.19 -5.28 36.16
N LEU A 141 32.93 -6.52 35.71
CA LEU A 141 32.10 -6.77 34.52
C LEU A 141 30.65 -6.31 34.73
N MET A 142 30.07 -6.50 35.92
CA MET A 142 28.73 -6.00 36.24
C MET A 142 28.68 -4.48 36.21
N LEU A 143 29.69 -3.79 36.75
CA LEU A 143 29.79 -2.33 36.64
C LEU A 143 29.92 -1.87 35.19
N LEU A 144 30.70 -2.59 34.38
CA LEU A 144 30.81 -2.32 32.94
C LEU A 144 29.47 -2.50 32.21
N LEU A 145 28.72 -3.56 32.52
CA LEU A 145 27.39 -3.80 31.95
C LEU A 145 26.38 -2.70 32.34
N ILE A 146 26.43 -2.22 33.58
CA ILE A 146 25.61 -1.09 34.03
C ILE A 146 25.98 0.18 33.25
N GLY A 147 27.28 0.44 33.04
CA GLY A 147 27.76 1.56 32.24
C GLY A 147 27.28 1.46 30.78
N LEU A 148 27.39 0.28 30.16
CA LEU A 148 26.91 0.04 28.79
C LEU A 148 25.40 0.18 28.65
N ALA A 149 24.63 -0.19 29.69
CA ALA A 149 23.18 -0.04 29.70
C ALA A 149 22.70 1.42 29.76
N GLN A 150 23.55 2.35 30.20
CA GLN A 150 23.25 3.79 30.27
C GLN A 150 23.53 4.51 28.93
N ILE A 151 24.18 3.86 27.96
CA ILE A 151 24.49 4.50 26.68
C ILE A 151 23.20 4.58 25.84
N PRO A 152 22.74 5.79 25.48
CA PRO A 152 21.55 5.93 24.66
C PRO A 152 21.77 5.33 23.26
N PRO A 153 20.70 4.90 22.58
CA PRO A 153 20.78 4.49 21.18
C PRO A 153 21.29 5.63 20.31
N SER A 154 21.95 5.29 19.20
CA SER A 154 22.47 6.28 18.26
C SER A 154 21.36 7.17 17.67
N ASP A 155 21.69 8.42 17.36
CA ASP A 155 20.73 9.38 16.79
C ASP A 155 20.11 8.89 15.47
N GLN A 156 20.84 8.10 14.69
CA GLN A 156 20.35 7.50 13.44
C GLN A 156 19.25 6.46 13.69
N VAL A 157 19.41 5.62 14.71
CA VAL A 157 18.38 4.62 15.07
C VAL A 157 17.17 5.33 15.69
N LEU A 158 17.40 6.38 16.48
CA LEU A 158 16.32 7.19 17.04
C LEU A 158 15.53 7.93 15.97
N SER A 159 16.19 8.53 14.98
CA SER A 159 15.50 9.20 13.87
C SER A 159 14.75 8.20 13.00
N ALA A 160 15.33 7.02 12.72
CA ALA A 160 14.65 5.95 11.99
C ALA A 160 13.42 5.43 12.76
N GLN A 161 13.51 5.22 14.07
CA GLN A 161 12.36 4.82 14.89
C GLN A 161 11.28 5.91 14.95
N ARG A 162 11.67 7.19 15.02
CA ARG A 162 10.72 8.31 14.97
C ARG A 162 10.03 8.37 13.61
N ALA A 163 10.79 8.25 12.52
CA ALA A 163 10.25 8.23 11.17
C ALA A 163 9.29 7.05 10.96
N ALA A 164 9.62 5.84 11.45
CA ALA A 164 8.74 4.68 11.38
C ALA A 164 7.44 4.88 12.17
N ARG A 165 7.53 5.43 13.39
CA ARG A 165 6.33 5.75 14.20
C ARG A 165 5.48 6.85 13.57
N GLU A 166 6.12 7.86 13.00
CA GLU A 166 5.43 8.94 12.29
C GLU A 166 4.75 8.40 11.02
N SER A 167 5.42 7.54 10.26
CA SER A 167 4.86 6.86 9.08
C SER A 167 3.64 6.03 9.46
N LEU A 168 3.73 5.25 10.55
CA LEU A 168 2.62 4.44 11.05
C LEU A 168 1.43 5.33 11.45
N ALA A 169 1.67 6.36 12.26
CA ALA A 169 0.61 7.30 12.66
C ALA A 169 -0.01 8.01 11.44
N LYS A 170 0.81 8.41 10.45
CA LYS A 170 0.33 9.01 9.21
C LYS A 170 -0.52 8.05 8.38
N SER A 171 -0.12 6.77 8.31
CA SER A 171 -0.88 5.74 7.58
C SER A 171 -2.23 5.45 8.24
N GLU A 172 -2.29 5.42 9.57
CA GLU A 172 -3.56 5.28 10.33
C GLU A 172 -4.49 6.47 10.08
N VAL A 173 -3.98 7.70 10.22
CA VAL A 173 -4.78 8.92 9.93
C VAL A 173 -5.28 8.94 8.48
N THR A 174 -4.45 8.47 7.54
CA THR A 174 -4.81 8.40 6.13
C THR A 174 -5.94 7.41 5.88
N ARG A 175 -5.84 6.23 6.51
CA ARG A 175 -6.89 5.21 6.44
C ARG A 175 -8.20 5.74 7.03
N ASP A 176 -8.17 6.30 8.24
CA ASP A 176 -9.36 6.82 8.91
C ASP A 176 -10.02 7.95 8.09
N ALA A 177 -9.22 8.79 7.44
CA ALA A 177 -9.73 9.85 6.56
C ALA A 177 -10.38 9.29 5.27
N LEU A 178 -9.84 8.22 4.71
CA LEU A 178 -10.43 7.52 3.55
C LEU A 178 -11.74 6.83 3.94
N ASP A 179 -11.77 6.14 5.08
CA ASP A 179 -12.97 5.48 5.60
C ASP A 179 -14.08 6.49 5.89
N ALA A 180 -13.76 7.60 6.57
CA ALA A 180 -14.72 8.66 6.85
C ALA A 180 -15.27 9.31 5.56
N TRP A 181 -14.45 9.41 4.51
CA TRP A 181 -14.91 9.91 3.21
C TRP A 181 -15.84 8.92 2.52
N ILE A 182 -15.56 7.61 2.59
CA ILE A 182 -16.44 6.56 2.05
C ILE A 182 -17.80 6.57 2.78
N ASP A 183 -17.81 6.66 4.11
CA ASP A 183 -19.05 6.73 4.89
C ASP A 183 -19.86 8.01 4.56
N ALA A 184 -19.17 9.15 4.36
CA ALA A 184 -19.81 10.40 3.94
C ALA A 184 -20.38 10.30 2.51
N LEU A 185 -19.67 9.61 1.61
CA LEU A 185 -20.10 9.35 0.25
C LEU A 185 -21.36 8.47 0.26
N GLU A 186 -21.35 7.35 1.00
CA GLU A 186 -22.48 6.43 1.14
C GLU A 186 -23.75 7.15 1.62
N ALA A 187 -23.62 8.09 2.55
CA ALA A 187 -24.73 8.90 3.06
C ALA A 187 -25.28 9.94 2.05
N SER A 188 -24.51 10.29 1.01
CA SER A 188 -24.87 11.33 0.03
C SER A 188 -25.36 10.78 -1.31
N LEU A 189 -25.10 9.51 -1.60
CA LEU A 189 -25.44 8.86 -2.86
C LEU A 189 -26.87 8.33 -2.87
N ASP A 190 -27.56 8.54 -3.99
CA ASP A 190 -28.84 7.89 -4.28
C ASP A 190 -28.64 6.40 -4.65
N GLU A 191 -29.68 5.56 -4.53
CA GLU A 191 -29.61 4.10 -4.77
C GLU A 191 -29.03 3.75 -6.16
N ALA A 192 -29.41 4.52 -7.19
CA ALA A 192 -28.88 4.35 -8.56
C ALA A 192 -27.40 4.74 -8.71
N GLU A 193 -26.90 5.64 -7.85
CA GLU A 193 -25.49 6.06 -7.84
C GLU A 193 -24.64 5.05 -7.04
N GLN A 194 -25.21 4.47 -5.98
CA GLN A 194 -24.60 3.37 -5.23
C GLN A 194 -24.44 2.10 -6.06
N GLU A 195 -25.36 1.80 -6.98
CA GLU A 195 -25.17 0.70 -7.93
C GLU A 195 -24.08 0.99 -8.97
N ALA A 196 -23.84 2.26 -9.30
CA ALA A 196 -22.81 2.65 -10.27
C ALA A 196 -21.40 2.65 -9.65
N ILE A 197 -21.29 3.01 -8.37
CA ILE A 197 -20.04 2.99 -7.61
C ILE A 197 -20.02 1.71 -6.79
N ASP A 198 -19.13 0.76 -7.09
CA ASP A 198 -18.90 -0.41 -6.21
C ASP A 198 -18.28 0.04 -4.86
N LEU A 199 -19.06 0.67 -3.98
CA LEU A 199 -18.63 1.24 -2.71
C LEU A 199 -18.05 0.15 -1.80
N ASN A 200 -18.65 -1.04 -1.79
CA ASN A 200 -18.16 -2.18 -1.03
C ASN A 200 -16.73 -2.56 -1.45
N ALA A 201 -16.45 -2.51 -2.75
CA ALA A 201 -15.14 -2.86 -3.27
C ALA A 201 -14.10 -1.73 -3.08
N LEU A 202 -14.54 -0.47 -2.92
CA LEU A 202 -13.67 0.62 -2.46
C LEU A 202 -13.38 0.50 -0.97
N ARG A 203 -14.40 0.20 -0.15
CA ARG A 203 -14.26 -0.03 1.29
C ARG A 203 -13.32 -1.19 1.58
N GLU A 204 -13.49 -2.32 0.90
CA GLU A 204 -12.58 -3.46 1.02
C GLU A 204 -11.14 -3.09 0.62
N ALA A 205 -10.96 -2.26 -0.42
CA ALA A 205 -9.63 -1.81 -0.84
C ALA A 205 -8.97 -0.84 0.16
N VAL A 206 -9.76 0.00 0.85
CA VAL A 206 -9.26 0.86 1.94
C VAL A 206 -8.99 0.05 3.21
N ASP A 207 -9.84 -0.91 3.56
CA ASP A 207 -9.65 -1.81 4.70
C ASP A 207 -8.42 -2.71 4.54
N ALA A 208 -8.07 -3.05 3.30
CA ALA A 208 -6.85 -3.77 2.94
C ALA A 208 -5.57 -2.94 3.10
N LEU A 209 -5.67 -1.62 3.37
CA LEU A 209 -4.51 -0.79 3.70
C LEU A 209 -4.00 -1.15 5.11
N GLU A 210 -2.85 -1.81 5.13
CA GLU A 210 -2.15 -2.15 6.37
C GLU A 210 -1.28 -0.97 6.84
N PRO A 211 -1.24 -0.66 8.14
CA PRO A 211 -0.32 0.33 8.69
C PRO A 211 1.13 -0.09 8.39
N ALA A 212 1.82 0.69 7.56
CA ALA A 212 3.16 0.38 7.10
C ALA A 212 4.21 1.19 7.87
N GLU A 213 5.22 0.50 8.41
CA GLU A 213 6.38 1.16 9.04
C GLU A 213 7.25 1.92 8.02
N ASP A 214 7.30 1.43 6.77
CA ASP A 214 8.01 2.09 5.67
C ASP A 214 7.06 2.95 4.84
N THR A 215 7.42 4.23 4.70
CA THR A 215 6.71 5.21 3.88
C THR A 215 6.57 4.76 2.42
N ARG A 216 7.55 4.00 1.90
CA ARG A 216 7.49 3.48 0.53
C ARG A 216 6.39 2.46 0.34
N ASP A 217 6.17 1.61 1.33
CA ASP A 217 5.12 0.59 1.26
C ASP A 217 3.74 1.23 1.41
N ALA A 218 3.59 2.24 2.28
CA ALA A 218 2.37 3.06 2.33
C ALA A 218 2.04 3.72 0.98
N MET A 219 3.03 4.34 0.31
CA MET A 219 2.84 4.94 -1.02
C MET A 219 2.47 3.89 -2.09
N ARG A 220 3.06 2.69 -2.04
CA ARG A 220 2.73 1.61 -2.98
C ARG A 220 1.28 1.14 -2.80
N GLN A 221 0.81 1.02 -1.57
CA GLN A 221 -0.57 0.65 -1.30
C GLN A 221 -1.54 1.74 -1.81
N LEU A 222 -1.24 3.02 -1.54
CA LEU A 222 -2.04 4.14 -2.06
C LEU A 222 -2.04 4.22 -3.60
N ALA A 223 -0.90 3.94 -4.26
CA ALA A 223 -0.82 3.93 -5.72
C ALA A 223 -1.64 2.78 -6.35
N ARG A 224 -1.70 1.61 -5.70
CA ARG A 224 -2.59 0.51 -6.13
C ARG A 224 -4.05 0.88 -6.00
N LEU A 225 -4.42 1.55 -4.91
CA LEU A 225 -5.77 2.06 -4.71
C LEU A 225 -6.13 3.12 -5.76
N GLU A 226 -5.21 4.04 -6.08
CA GLU A 226 -5.41 5.02 -7.15
C GLU A 226 -5.60 4.34 -8.52
N LEU A 227 -4.82 3.31 -8.83
CA LEU A 227 -4.97 2.55 -10.07
C LEU A 227 -6.36 1.89 -10.16
N GLN A 228 -6.81 1.24 -9.09
CA GLN A 228 -8.15 0.64 -9.03
C GLN A 228 -9.27 1.67 -9.21
N VAL A 229 -9.12 2.86 -8.61
CA VAL A 229 -10.06 3.96 -8.81
C VAL A 229 -10.05 4.45 -10.26
N SER A 230 -8.86 4.59 -10.86
CA SER A 230 -8.72 5.02 -12.26
C SER A 230 -9.35 4.02 -13.23
N GLU A 231 -9.12 2.72 -13.04
CA GLU A 231 -9.73 1.65 -13.84
C GLU A 231 -11.26 1.68 -13.74
N ARG A 232 -11.82 1.93 -12.54
CA ARG A 232 -13.27 2.09 -12.36
C ARG A 232 -13.80 3.36 -13.02
N MET A 233 -13.07 4.48 -12.95
CA MET A 233 -13.44 5.71 -13.64
C MET A 233 -13.43 5.54 -15.17
N GLU A 234 -12.48 4.77 -15.71
CA GLU A 234 -12.42 4.45 -17.14
C GLU A 234 -13.56 3.53 -17.57
N ALA A 235 -13.92 2.54 -16.74
CA ALA A 235 -15.09 1.68 -16.98
C ALA A 235 -16.43 2.47 -16.96
N MET A 236 -16.45 3.62 -16.29
CA MET A 236 -17.57 4.56 -16.29
C MET A 236 -17.46 5.65 -17.36
N ASP A 237 -16.43 5.64 -18.22
CA ASP A 237 -16.25 6.71 -19.21
C ASP A 237 -17.39 6.71 -20.24
N GLN A 238 -18.12 7.83 -20.28
CA GLN A 238 -19.32 8.02 -21.10
C GLN A 238 -19.10 8.98 -22.26
N ARG A 239 -17.86 9.39 -22.53
CA ARG A 239 -17.56 10.40 -23.56
C ARG A 239 -18.21 10.10 -24.92
N ALA A 240 -18.30 8.83 -25.31
CA ALA A 240 -18.96 8.42 -26.54
C ALA A 240 -20.46 8.74 -26.53
N ASP A 241 -21.16 8.34 -25.47
CA ASP A 241 -22.59 8.61 -25.33
C ASP A 241 -22.88 10.11 -25.11
N GLU A 242 -22.03 10.82 -24.36
CA GLU A 242 -22.13 12.28 -24.19
C GLU A 242 -21.97 13.00 -25.54
N ALA A 243 -21.03 12.58 -26.38
CA ALA A 243 -20.83 13.16 -27.71
C ALA A 243 -22.04 12.93 -28.63
N VAL A 244 -22.62 11.71 -28.60
CA VAL A 244 -23.86 11.39 -29.30
C VAL A 244 -24.99 12.30 -28.82
N LEU A 245 -25.17 12.43 -27.50
CA LEU A 245 -26.22 13.28 -26.92
C LEU A 245 -26.03 14.76 -27.23
N GLN A 246 -24.79 15.23 -27.28
CA GLN A 246 -24.49 16.62 -27.64
C GLN A 246 -24.83 16.89 -29.12
N ALA A 247 -24.48 15.98 -30.03
CA ALA A 247 -24.87 16.07 -31.44
C ALA A 247 -26.40 16.03 -31.61
N VAL A 248 -27.07 15.16 -30.84
CA VAL A 248 -28.52 15.09 -30.77
C VAL A 248 -29.12 16.41 -30.31
N ALA A 249 -28.56 17.02 -29.26
CA ALA A 249 -29.03 18.30 -28.74
C ALA A 249 -28.87 19.44 -29.76
N GLU A 250 -27.79 19.44 -30.54
CA GLU A 250 -27.58 20.39 -31.64
C GLU A 250 -28.60 20.22 -32.76
N ALA A 251 -28.87 18.97 -33.17
CA ALA A 251 -29.87 18.68 -34.19
C ALA A 251 -31.28 19.07 -33.73
N LEU A 252 -31.66 18.74 -32.49
CA LEU A 252 -32.96 19.08 -31.91
C LEU A 252 -33.16 20.60 -31.76
N GLN A 253 -32.10 21.37 -31.54
CA GLN A 253 -32.19 22.83 -31.46
C GLN A 253 -32.64 23.47 -32.78
N THR A 254 -32.31 22.85 -33.92
CA THR A 254 -32.74 23.32 -35.25
C THR A 254 -34.20 23.00 -35.57
N THR A 255 -34.81 22.07 -34.83
CA THR A 255 -36.20 21.66 -35.02
C THR A 255 -37.17 22.75 -34.54
N PRO A 256 -38.27 23.03 -35.28
CA PRO A 256 -39.22 24.09 -34.93
C PRO A 256 -40.17 23.76 -33.76
N SER A 257 -40.22 22.52 -33.26
CA SER A 257 -41.10 22.16 -32.13
C SER A 257 -40.58 22.71 -30.80
N PRO A 258 -41.44 23.28 -29.94
CA PRO A 258 -41.04 23.80 -28.63
C PRO A 258 -40.49 22.71 -27.71
N ASP A 259 -41.09 21.52 -27.73
CA ASP A 259 -40.70 20.37 -26.91
C ASP A 259 -39.29 19.87 -27.26
N ALA A 260 -38.95 19.80 -28.55
CA ALA A 260 -37.61 19.44 -29.02
C ALA A 260 -36.55 20.46 -28.58
N ARG A 261 -36.91 21.75 -28.56
CA ARG A 261 -36.00 22.81 -28.10
C ARG A 261 -35.77 22.77 -26.59
N GLN A 262 -36.77 22.37 -25.82
CA GLN A 262 -36.60 22.17 -24.38
C GLN A 262 -35.70 20.97 -24.11
N LEU A 263 -35.97 19.82 -24.76
CA LEU A 263 -35.12 18.63 -24.69
C LEU A 263 -33.67 18.94 -25.11
N ALA A 264 -33.47 19.73 -26.17
CA ALA A 264 -32.14 20.18 -26.60
C ALA A 264 -31.42 21.03 -25.53
N LYS A 265 -32.15 21.88 -24.80
CA LYS A 265 -31.56 22.68 -23.71
C LYS A 265 -31.16 21.79 -22.54
N ASP A 266 -32.02 20.85 -22.16
CA ASP A 266 -31.78 19.97 -21.02
C ASP A 266 -30.59 19.03 -21.31
N LEU A 267 -30.49 18.50 -22.54
CA LEU A 267 -29.33 17.73 -22.99
C LEU A 267 -28.04 18.58 -23.04
N LYS A 268 -28.10 19.83 -23.51
CA LYS A 268 -26.93 20.75 -23.48
C LYS A 268 -26.50 21.12 -22.07
N ALA A 269 -27.46 21.22 -21.15
CA ALA A 269 -27.20 21.46 -19.73
C ALA A 269 -26.72 20.21 -18.98
N LYS A 270 -26.60 19.06 -19.66
CA LYS A 270 -26.30 17.75 -19.06
C LYS A 270 -27.31 17.31 -17.99
N ALA A 271 -28.54 17.83 -18.06
CA ALA A 271 -29.64 17.46 -17.18
C ALA A 271 -30.34 16.20 -17.72
N TYR A 272 -29.63 15.08 -17.79
CA TYR A 272 -30.09 13.87 -18.49
C TYR A 272 -31.37 13.27 -17.89
N GLN A 273 -31.58 13.36 -16.57
CA GLN A 273 -32.81 12.92 -15.92
C GLN A 273 -34.02 13.74 -16.39
N GLN A 274 -33.90 15.07 -16.43
CA GLN A 274 -34.95 15.95 -16.93
C GLN A 274 -35.23 15.69 -18.41
N ALA A 275 -34.19 15.45 -19.20
CA ALA A 275 -34.32 15.07 -20.60
C ALA A 275 -35.02 13.71 -20.77
N GLY A 276 -34.73 12.73 -19.92
CA GLY A 276 -35.37 11.42 -19.92
C GLY A 276 -36.85 11.49 -19.52
N GLU A 277 -37.19 12.30 -18.51
CA GLU A 277 -38.56 12.56 -18.10
C GLU A 277 -39.35 13.27 -19.20
N ALA A 278 -38.78 14.34 -19.80
CA ALA A 278 -39.39 15.06 -20.92
C ALA A 278 -39.59 14.17 -22.16
N LEU A 279 -38.66 13.22 -22.42
CA LEU A 279 -38.83 12.23 -23.49
C LEU A 279 -39.94 11.22 -23.16
N GLY A 280 -40.08 10.84 -21.89
CA GLY A 280 -41.17 9.98 -21.41
C GLY A 280 -42.55 10.64 -21.53
N GLU A 281 -42.65 11.95 -21.26
CA GLU A 281 -43.89 12.73 -21.44
C GLU A 281 -44.31 12.86 -22.92
N LEU A 282 -43.34 12.74 -23.84
CA LEU A 282 -43.61 12.70 -25.28
C LEU A 282 -44.06 11.32 -25.77
N ALA A 283 -44.02 10.29 -24.93
CA ALA A 283 -44.47 8.96 -25.29
C ALA A 283 -45.99 8.98 -25.54
N PRO A 284 -46.46 8.38 -26.64
CA PRO A 284 -47.88 8.36 -26.99
C PRO A 284 -48.70 7.59 -25.96
N ASP A 285 -49.71 8.26 -25.42
CA ASP A 285 -50.55 7.72 -24.35
C ASP A 285 -51.45 6.59 -24.86
N ALA A 286 -51.31 5.38 -24.30
CA ALA A 286 -52.01 4.19 -24.79
C ALA A 286 -53.55 4.28 -24.70
N ALA A 287 -54.07 5.23 -23.92
CA ALA A 287 -55.50 5.45 -23.74
C ALA A 287 -56.16 6.32 -24.83
N GLN A 288 -55.39 7.09 -25.61
CA GLN A 288 -55.91 8.06 -26.60
C GLN A 288 -55.97 7.53 -28.04
N LEU A 289 -55.78 6.22 -28.22
CA LEU A 289 -55.74 5.54 -29.52
C LEU A 289 -57.06 5.57 -30.32
N SER A 290 -58.17 6.05 -29.76
CA SER A 290 -59.47 6.08 -30.45
C SER A 290 -59.59 7.15 -31.54
N ASP A 291 -58.86 8.26 -31.44
CA ASP A 291 -58.93 9.37 -32.40
C ASP A 291 -57.70 9.39 -33.33
N LEU A 292 -57.87 8.89 -34.56
CA LEU A 292 -56.84 8.86 -35.61
C LEU A 292 -56.13 10.22 -35.81
N SER A 293 -56.88 11.31 -35.71
CA SER A 293 -56.34 12.66 -35.91
C SER A 293 -55.39 13.12 -34.79
N GLU A 294 -55.58 12.62 -33.55
CA GLU A 294 -54.70 12.92 -32.43
C GLU A 294 -53.45 12.05 -32.49
N LEU A 295 -53.61 10.78 -32.84
CA LEU A 295 -52.52 9.84 -33.04
C LEU A 295 -51.55 10.32 -34.15
N GLU A 296 -52.08 10.86 -35.24
CA GLU A 296 -51.25 11.50 -36.28
C GLU A 296 -50.44 12.69 -35.77
N LYS A 297 -51.03 13.52 -34.91
CA LYS A 297 -50.32 14.67 -34.32
C LYS A 297 -49.23 14.22 -33.35
N GLN A 298 -49.51 13.21 -32.53
CA GLN A 298 -48.53 12.62 -31.61
C GLN A 298 -47.38 11.97 -32.39
N LEU A 299 -47.68 11.20 -33.44
CA LEU A 299 -46.67 10.57 -34.29
C LEU A 299 -45.83 11.62 -35.03
N ALA A 300 -46.45 12.68 -35.56
CA ALA A 300 -45.72 13.78 -36.18
C ALA A 300 -44.76 14.46 -35.18
N ARG A 301 -45.21 14.73 -33.95
CA ARG A 301 -44.34 15.25 -32.88
C ARG A 301 -43.19 14.31 -32.58
N LEU A 302 -43.47 13.03 -32.45
CA LEU A 302 -42.48 12.00 -32.17
C LEU A 302 -41.45 11.90 -33.30
N ARG A 303 -41.88 11.90 -34.56
CA ARG A 303 -41.00 11.93 -35.74
C ARG A 303 -40.13 13.18 -35.81
N HIS A 304 -40.66 14.33 -35.40
CA HIS A 304 -39.89 15.56 -35.35
C HIS A 304 -38.76 15.50 -34.30
N VAL A 305 -38.86 14.62 -33.31
CA VAL A 305 -37.84 14.40 -32.28
C VAL A 305 -36.96 13.21 -32.66
N SER A 306 -37.52 12.03 -32.96
CA SER A 306 -36.78 10.79 -33.24
C SER A 306 -35.84 10.90 -34.43
N LYS A 307 -36.29 11.53 -35.53
CA LYS A 307 -35.52 11.60 -36.77
C LYS A 307 -34.23 12.41 -36.64
N PRO A 308 -34.23 13.66 -36.14
CA PRO A 308 -32.98 14.38 -35.92
C PRO A 308 -32.10 13.70 -34.87
N MET A 309 -32.68 13.04 -33.86
CA MET A 309 -31.88 12.27 -32.88
C MET A 309 -31.12 11.13 -33.55
N ALA A 310 -31.79 10.29 -34.34
CA ALA A 310 -31.17 9.16 -35.03
C ALA A 310 -30.18 9.60 -36.12
N GLN A 311 -30.47 10.70 -36.82
CA GLN A 311 -29.54 11.25 -37.82
C GLN A 311 -28.28 11.81 -37.16
N ALA A 312 -28.42 12.49 -36.03
CA ALA A 312 -27.29 13.04 -35.29
C ALA A 312 -26.44 11.93 -34.65
N SER A 313 -27.07 10.88 -34.10
CA SER A 313 -26.35 9.76 -33.51
C SER A 313 -25.51 9.01 -34.55
N GLN A 314 -26.08 8.78 -35.74
CA GLN A 314 -25.35 8.18 -36.87
C GLN A 314 -24.22 9.07 -37.40
N ALA A 315 -24.37 10.40 -37.33
CA ALA A 315 -23.35 11.35 -37.78
C ALA A 315 -22.20 11.52 -36.77
N ALA A 316 -22.48 11.34 -35.47
CA ALA A 316 -21.51 11.43 -34.38
C ALA A 316 -20.55 10.23 -34.29
N GLN A 317 -20.77 9.16 -35.07
CA GLN A 317 -19.87 8.00 -35.18
C GLN A 317 -19.11 7.93 -36.53
N PRO A 318 -18.29 8.94 -36.90
CA PRO A 318 -17.57 8.91 -38.16
C PRO A 318 -16.46 7.83 -38.18
N ASP A 319 -15.84 7.55 -37.03
CA ASP A 319 -14.63 6.71 -36.97
C ASP A 319 -14.92 5.20 -36.92
N ALA A 320 -16.09 4.78 -36.43
CA ALA A 320 -16.47 3.37 -36.40
C ALA A 320 -16.66 2.79 -37.82
N LYS A 321 -17.18 3.59 -38.76
CA LYS A 321 -17.39 3.17 -40.16
C LYS A 321 -16.10 3.16 -40.98
N ALA A 322 -15.11 3.98 -40.65
CA ALA A 322 -13.82 4.02 -41.34
C ALA A 322 -12.89 2.85 -40.95
N ALA A 323 -12.95 2.40 -39.69
CA ALA A 323 -12.21 1.21 -39.23
C ALA A 323 -12.83 -0.13 -39.71
N GLN A 324 -14.09 -0.11 -40.16
CA GLN A 324 -14.86 -1.31 -40.56
C GLN A 324 -14.67 -1.76 -42.02
N SER A 325 -13.96 -0.98 -42.85
CA SER A 325 -13.77 -1.28 -44.28
C SER A 325 -12.67 -2.32 -44.56
N GLY A 326 -11.85 -2.68 -43.56
CA GLY A 326 -10.63 -3.46 -43.75
C GLY A 326 -10.57 -4.87 -43.14
N SER A 327 -11.51 -5.28 -42.28
CA SER A 327 -11.49 -6.62 -41.67
C SER A 327 -12.84 -7.32 -41.78
N GLN A 328 -12.83 -8.48 -42.45
CA GLN A 328 -13.99 -9.33 -42.65
C GLN A 328 -14.43 -9.96 -41.32
N ALA A 329 -15.71 -9.74 -40.99
CA ALA A 329 -16.60 -10.73 -40.39
C ALA A 329 -16.24 -11.30 -39.01
N GLU A 330 -16.05 -10.44 -38.02
CA GLU A 330 -16.72 -10.65 -36.73
C GLU A 330 -17.59 -9.42 -36.49
N ALA A 331 -18.91 -9.62 -36.62
CA ALA A 331 -19.87 -8.62 -36.26
C ALA A 331 -19.75 -8.41 -34.74
N SER A 332 -18.91 -7.46 -34.33
CA SER A 332 -19.07 -6.80 -33.04
C SER A 332 -20.48 -6.25 -33.07
N THR A 333 -21.41 -7.01 -32.47
CA THR A 333 -22.77 -6.60 -32.21
C THR A 333 -22.65 -5.27 -31.47
N ALA A 334 -22.92 -4.17 -32.17
CA ALA A 334 -23.12 -2.89 -31.53
C ALA A 334 -24.07 -3.17 -30.36
N ASP A 335 -23.62 -2.85 -29.14
CA ASP A 335 -24.38 -3.19 -27.94
C ASP A 335 -25.81 -2.69 -28.16
N PRO A 336 -26.82 -3.56 -28.24
CA PRO A 336 -28.20 -3.15 -28.50
C PRO A 336 -28.72 -2.19 -27.43
N ASN A 337 -28.01 -2.09 -26.29
CA ASN A 337 -28.30 -1.16 -25.21
C ASN A 337 -27.52 0.16 -25.30
N SER A 338 -26.64 0.34 -26.29
CA SER A 338 -25.95 1.61 -26.53
C SER A 338 -26.94 2.71 -26.93
N MET A 339 -26.59 3.96 -26.63
CA MET A 339 -27.50 5.08 -26.88
C MET A 339 -27.83 5.23 -28.37
N ASP A 340 -26.87 5.02 -29.25
CA ASP A 340 -27.07 5.06 -30.70
C ASP A 340 -28.00 3.94 -31.20
N GLY A 341 -27.83 2.72 -30.69
CA GLY A 341 -28.72 1.60 -31.02
C GLY A 341 -30.17 1.88 -30.64
N LEU A 342 -30.39 2.41 -29.43
CA LEU A 342 -31.74 2.76 -28.96
C LEU A 342 -32.37 3.91 -29.77
N LEU A 343 -31.60 4.93 -30.15
CA LEU A 343 -32.10 6.04 -30.96
C LEU A 343 -32.44 5.60 -32.40
N SER A 344 -31.63 4.72 -32.99
CA SER A 344 -31.91 4.14 -34.30
C SER A 344 -33.16 3.24 -34.27
N ASP A 345 -33.29 2.41 -33.23
CA ASP A 345 -34.48 1.56 -33.01
C ASP A 345 -35.74 2.40 -32.84
N LEU A 346 -35.67 3.51 -32.10
CA LEU A 346 -36.78 4.44 -31.91
C LEU A 346 -37.23 5.05 -33.25
N ASP A 347 -36.31 5.48 -34.10
CA ASP A 347 -36.67 6.01 -35.42
C ASP A 347 -37.26 4.92 -36.33
N ALA A 348 -36.73 3.70 -36.29
CA ALA A 348 -37.27 2.57 -37.05
C ALA A 348 -38.71 2.22 -36.59
N ALA A 349 -38.97 2.21 -35.28
CA ALA A 349 -40.30 1.99 -34.73
C ALA A 349 -41.27 3.13 -35.12
N ALA A 350 -40.83 4.39 -35.04
CA ALA A 350 -41.59 5.54 -35.53
C ALA A 350 -41.85 5.46 -37.05
N GLN A 351 -40.94 4.84 -37.81
CA GLN A 351 -41.11 4.56 -39.23
C GLN A 351 -42.16 3.52 -39.54
N GLN A 352 -42.15 2.43 -38.79
CA GLN A 352 -43.15 1.39 -38.91
C GLN A 352 -44.54 1.91 -38.52
N MET A 353 -44.64 2.70 -37.46
CA MET A 353 -45.91 3.24 -37.01
C MET A 353 -46.54 4.19 -38.05
N GLU A 354 -45.75 5.05 -38.69
CA GLU A 354 -46.28 5.94 -39.75
C GLU A 354 -46.89 5.14 -40.91
N LYS A 355 -46.24 4.05 -41.32
CA LYS A 355 -46.73 3.17 -42.39
C LYS A 355 -48.02 2.47 -42.00
N LEU A 356 -48.14 2.00 -40.75
CA LEU A 356 -49.35 1.36 -40.24
C LEU A 356 -50.53 2.34 -40.15
N VAL A 357 -50.28 3.58 -39.68
CA VAL A 357 -51.29 4.64 -39.65
C VAL A 357 -51.76 5.00 -41.06
N GLU A 358 -50.85 5.08 -42.04
CA GLU A 358 -51.23 5.32 -43.44
C GLU A 358 -52.05 4.16 -44.04
N GLN A 359 -51.74 2.91 -43.68
CA GLN A 359 -52.50 1.73 -44.11
C GLN A 359 -53.89 1.68 -43.45
N GLN A 360 -54.00 2.05 -42.17
CA GLN A 360 -55.27 2.16 -41.45
C GLN A 360 -56.17 3.23 -42.10
N LYS A 361 -55.62 4.37 -42.53
CA LYS A 361 -56.34 5.39 -43.31
C LYS A 361 -56.91 4.87 -44.63
N ARG A 362 -56.26 3.88 -45.25
CA ARG A 362 -56.71 3.25 -46.49
C ARG A 362 -57.83 2.22 -46.27
N GLY A 363 -58.34 2.09 -45.04
CA GLY A 363 -59.52 1.27 -44.72
C GLY A 363 -59.20 -0.20 -44.41
N GLN A 364 -57.94 -0.54 -44.14
CA GLN A 364 -57.56 -1.89 -43.70
C GLN A 364 -57.81 -2.03 -42.19
N ALA A 365 -58.99 -2.54 -41.81
CA ALA A 365 -59.47 -2.59 -40.43
C ALA A 365 -58.67 -3.53 -39.50
N ASP A 366 -57.93 -4.49 -40.06
CA ASP A 366 -57.22 -5.52 -39.28
C ASP A 366 -55.88 -5.05 -38.68
N GLN A 367 -55.50 -3.77 -38.84
CA GLN A 367 -54.19 -3.26 -38.40
C GLN A 367 -54.21 -2.46 -37.09
N ALA A 368 -55.37 -2.29 -36.45
CA ALA A 368 -55.45 -1.57 -35.18
C ALA A 368 -54.57 -2.22 -34.09
N ASP A 369 -54.55 -3.55 -34.02
CA ASP A 369 -53.72 -4.30 -33.07
C ASP A 369 -52.22 -4.11 -33.35
N ALA A 370 -51.83 -4.02 -34.63
CA ALA A 370 -50.45 -3.77 -35.02
C ALA A 370 -50.00 -2.34 -34.67
N CYS A 371 -50.88 -1.34 -34.82
CA CYS A 371 -50.63 0.03 -34.35
C CYS A 371 -50.44 0.08 -32.83
N GLN A 372 -51.28 -0.62 -32.07
CA GLN A 372 -51.17 -0.66 -30.61
C GLN A 372 -49.87 -1.33 -30.16
N ALA A 373 -49.48 -2.45 -30.79
CA ALA A 373 -48.21 -3.13 -30.51
C ALA A 373 -46.99 -2.27 -30.87
N CYS A 374 -47.06 -1.51 -31.96
CA CYS A 374 -45.99 -0.59 -32.33
C CYS A 374 -45.91 0.61 -31.35
N ASN A 375 -47.06 1.09 -30.88
CA ASN A 375 -47.13 2.15 -29.88
C ASN A 375 -46.47 1.74 -28.56
N SER A 376 -46.76 0.51 -28.08
CA SER A 376 -46.12 -0.01 -26.87
C SER A 376 -44.62 -0.18 -27.06
N GLN A 377 -44.16 -0.63 -28.23
CA GLN A 377 -42.72 -0.72 -28.53
C GLN A 377 -42.03 0.65 -28.49
N ILE A 378 -42.65 1.70 -29.05
CA ILE A 378 -42.12 3.06 -28.99
C ILE A 378 -42.04 3.56 -27.55
N GLY A 379 -43.10 3.35 -26.76
CA GLY A 379 -43.13 3.72 -25.35
C GLY A 379 -42.04 3.00 -24.54
N GLU A 380 -41.87 1.69 -24.75
CA GLU A 380 -40.79 0.90 -24.15
C GLU A 380 -39.40 1.42 -24.54
N LYS A 381 -39.18 1.74 -25.82
CA LYS A 381 -37.89 2.29 -26.30
C LYS A 381 -37.60 3.67 -25.73
N MET A 382 -38.60 4.56 -25.65
CA MET A 382 -38.46 5.86 -25.00
C MET A 382 -38.16 5.72 -23.50
N GLN A 383 -38.81 4.78 -22.82
CA GLN A 383 -38.54 4.49 -21.42
C GLN A 383 -37.11 3.92 -21.24
N GLN A 384 -36.64 3.06 -22.15
CA GLN A 384 -35.25 2.56 -22.15
C GLN A 384 -34.24 3.69 -22.37
N ILE A 385 -34.51 4.61 -23.29
CA ILE A 385 -33.66 5.80 -23.52
C ILE A 385 -33.66 6.69 -22.27
N GLY A 386 -34.82 6.94 -21.67
CA GLY A 386 -34.94 7.69 -20.42
C GLY A 386 -34.17 7.03 -19.27
N GLN A 387 -34.26 5.71 -19.12
CA GLN A 387 -33.49 4.93 -18.15
C GLN A 387 -31.98 4.97 -18.43
N GLN A 388 -31.55 4.98 -19.70
CA GLN A 388 -30.14 5.14 -20.04
C GLN A 388 -29.64 6.55 -19.73
N MET A 389 -30.45 7.59 -19.98
CA MET A 389 -30.12 8.96 -19.61
C MET A 389 -30.00 9.15 -18.09
N THR A 390 -30.89 8.54 -17.29
CA THR A 390 -30.78 8.60 -15.82
C THR A 390 -29.56 7.84 -15.31
N LYS A 391 -29.27 6.65 -15.85
CA LYS A 391 -28.01 5.92 -15.58
C LYS A 391 -26.78 6.73 -15.99
N MET A 392 -26.87 7.50 -17.07
CA MET A 392 -25.79 8.37 -17.53
C MET A 392 -25.51 9.47 -16.50
N GLN A 393 -26.54 10.15 -16.02
CA GLN A 393 -26.38 11.16 -14.96
C GLN A 393 -25.85 10.57 -13.65
N ALA A 394 -26.34 9.41 -13.23
CA ALA A 394 -25.85 8.75 -12.02
C ALA A 394 -24.34 8.42 -12.13
N ARG A 395 -23.92 7.86 -13.26
CA ARG A 395 -22.50 7.59 -13.56
C ARG A 395 -21.66 8.86 -13.69
N GLN A 396 -22.19 9.95 -14.25
CA GLN A 396 -21.47 11.22 -14.32
C GLN A 396 -21.22 11.81 -12.93
N LYS A 397 -22.22 11.79 -12.05
CA LYS A 397 -22.05 12.20 -10.64
C LYS A 397 -21.09 11.27 -9.92
N ALA A 398 -21.21 9.96 -10.12
CA ALA A 398 -20.27 8.97 -9.59
C ALA A 398 -18.83 9.25 -10.03
N GLN A 399 -18.61 9.60 -11.30
CA GLN A 399 -17.29 9.95 -11.83
C GLN A 399 -16.75 11.24 -11.18
N GLN A 400 -17.61 12.24 -10.93
CA GLN A 400 -17.23 13.44 -10.17
C GLN A 400 -16.79 13.07 -8.74
N GLN A 401 -17.56 12.24 -8.04
CA GLN A 401 -17.22 11.77 -6.70
C GLN A 401 -15.91 10.97 -6.67
N LEU A 402 -15.69 10.05 -7.62
CA LEU A 402 -14.43 9.32 -7.75
C LEU A 402 -13.25 10.24 -8.10
N SER A 403 -13.49 11.32 -8.86
CA SER A 403 -12.44 12.31 -9.12
C SER A 403 -12.05 13.08 -7.85
N GLU A 404 -13.02 13.37 -6.97
CA GLU A 404 -12.76 13.94 -5.65
C GLU A 404 -12.00 12.96 -4.75
N PHE A 405 -12.38 11.68 -4.76
CA PHE A 405 -11.65 10.62 -4.06
C PHE A 405 -10.20 10.52 -4.52
N ARG A 406 -9.97 10.57 -5.84
CA ARG A 406 -8.63 10.58 -6.42
C ARG A 406 -7.82 11.79 -5.94
N ASN A 407 -8.43 12.96 -5.85
CA ASN A 407 -7.78 14.14 -5.29
C ASN A 407 -7.41 13.94 -3.81
N LEU A 408 -8.26 13.26 -3.04
CA LEU A 408 -7.99 12.91 -1.65
C LEU A 408 -6.87 11.87 -1.54
N LEU A 409 -6.80 10.89 -2.44
CA LEU A 409 -5.66 9.95 -2.53
C LEU A 409 -4.35 10.68 -2.87
N ASN A 410 -4.38 11.67 -3.76
CA ASN A 410 -3.20 12.50 -4.04
C ASN A 410 -2.76 13.31 -2.81
N GLN A 411 -3.71 13.85 -2.03
CA GLN A 411 -3.41 14.52 -0.76
C GLN A 411 -2.87 13.55 0.28
N ALA A 412 -3.40 12.33 0.35
CA ALA A 412 -2.90 11.24 1.20
C ALA A 412 -1.46 10.89 0.85
N GLN A 413 -1.13 10.74 -0.44
CA GLN A 413 0.23 10.47 -0.90
C GLN A 413 1.17 11.63 -0.54
N ALA A 414 0.73 12.88 -0.69
CA ALA A 414 1.49 14.06 -0.30
C ALA A 414 1.71 14.15 1.22
N TYR A 415 0.71 13.77 2.02
CA TYR A 415 0.81 13.69 3.48
C TYR A 415 1.75 12.58 3.94
N ALA A 416 1.63 11.38 3.36
CA ALA A 416 2.50 10.24 3.63
C ALA A 416 3.97 10.56 3.29
N SER A 417 4.22 11.26 2.17
CA SER A 417 5.56 11.71 1.80
C SER A 417 6.12 12.86 2.66
N GLY A 418 5.31 13.43 3.56
CA GLY A 418 5.68 14.54 4.41
C GLY A 418 5.74 15.90 3.70
N GLN A 419 5.19 16.01 2.48
CA GLN A 419 5.08 17.29 1.77
C GLN A 419 3.99 18.19 2.37
N VAL A 420 2.96 17.59 2.98
CA VAL A 420 1.85 18.32 3.62
C VAL A 420 1.82 18.02 5.11
N ALA A 421 1.59 19.05 5.93
CA ALA A 421 1.67 18.96 7.39
C ALA A 421 0.40 18.33 8.03
N SER A 422 -0.74 18.36 7.36
CA SER A 422 -2.01 17.81 7.88
C SER A 422 -2.91 17.29 6.76
N MET A 423 -3.57 16.17 7.04
CA MET A 423 -4.63 15.62 6.20
C MET A 423 -5.96 16.06 6.82
N GLN A 424 -6.43 17.26 6.46
CA GLN A 424 -7.70 17.77 6.98
C GLN A 424 -8.76 17.67 5.88
N PRO A 425 -9.69 16.70 5.97
CA PRO A 425 -10.80 16.60 5.04
C PRO A 425 -11.75 17.76 5.34
N GLY A 426 -11.92 18.66 4.38
CA GLY A 426 -12.93 19.71 4.45
C GLY A 426 -12.40 21.10 4.79
N SER A 427 -12.09 21.86 3.77
CA SER A 427 -13.02 22.87 3.25
C SER A 427 -12.35 23.46 2.02
N GLY A 428 -13.10 23.65 0.94
CA GLY A 428 -12.66 24.37 -0.24
C GLY A 428 -12.41 25.86 0.06
N GLN A 429 -11.53 26.17 1.02
CA GLN A 429 -10.81 27.41 0.99
C GLN A 429 -9.93 27.35 -0.26
N GLN A 430 -10.48 27.96 -1.31
CA GLN A 430 -9.74 28.56 -2.41
C GLN A 430 -8.28 28.80 -2.00
N PRO A 431 -7.29 28.34 -2.79
CA PRO A 431 -5.88 28.50 -2.46
C PRO A 431 -5.65 29.97 -2.12
N GLY A 432 -5.47 30.25 -0.83
CA GLY A 432 -5.42 31.60 -0.33
C GLY A 432 -4.18 32.28 -0.87
N ASN A 433 -4.36 33.19 -1.84
CA ASN A 433 -3.47 34.29 -2.24
C ASN A 433 -1.94 34.07 -2.10
N GLY A 434 -1.45 32.85 -2.25
CA GLY A 434 -0.06 32.56 -2.51
C GLY A 434 0.19 33.06 -3.92
N GLN A 435 0.93 34.15 -4.04
CA GLN A 435 1.30 34.84 -5.27
C GLN A 435 1.40 33.85 -6.45
N GLN A 436 0.38 33.94 -7.31
CA GLN A 436 0.25 33.42 -8.67
C GLN A 436 1.28 32.33 -9.05
N ALA A 437 0.81 31.08 -9.13
CA ALA A 437 1.41 30.12 -10.05
C ALA A 437 1.44 30.77 -11.45
N GLY A 438 2.64 30.94 -11.99
CA GLY A 438 2.89 31.80 -13.14
C GLY A 438 1.94 31.53 -14.31
N GLU A 439 1.07 32.51 -14.58
CA GLU A 439 0.44 32.65 -15.88
C GLU A 439 1.55 32.79 -16.92
N GLY A 440 1.66 31.81 -17.81
CA GLY A 440 2.47 31.90 -19.01
C GLY A 440 1.96 33.07 -19.85
N THR A 441 2.53 34.25 -19.62
CA THR A 441 2.28 35.41 -20.47
C THR A 441 3.01 35.17 -21.78
N ASP A 442 2.23 34.99 -22.84
CA ASP A 442 2.70 34.93 -24.22
C ASP A 442 3.57 36.18 -24.50
N ALA A 443 4.88 35.97 -24.62
CA ALA A 443 5.88 37.02 -24.76
C ALA A 443 5.66 37.89 -26.02
N SER A 444 4.84 37.40 -26.96
CA SER A 444 4.49 38.11 -28.19
C SER A 444 3.48 39.26 -28.00
N ARG A 445 2.82 39.36 -26.83
CA ARG A 445 1.77 40.38 -26.56
C ARG A 445 2.17 41.54 -25.63
N ARG A 446 3.42 41.65 -25.19
CA ARG A 446 3.86 42.82 -24.40
C ARG A 446 4.20 44.01 -25.32
N GLU A 447 3.20 44.83 -25.62
CA GLU A 447 3.43 46.24 -25.96
C GLU A 447 3.69 47.01 -24.67
N GLY A 448 4.91 47.50 -24.49
CA GLY A 448 5.27 48.41 -23.39
C GLY A 448 6.03 47.71 -22.27
N SER A 449 7.33 47.99 -22.21
CA SER A 449 8.20 47.63 -21.10
C SER A 449 7.84 48.49 -19.89
N ASP A 450 7.18 47.91 -18.89
CA ASP A 450 6.99 48.58 -17.60
C ASP A 450 8.32 48.63 -16.83
N PRO A 451 8.72 49.80 -16.29
CA PRO A 451 9.93 49.93 -15.50
C PRO A 451 9.77 49.24 -14.14
N LEU A 452 10.68 48.31 -13.86
CA LEU A 452 10.79 47.57 -12.60
C LEU A 452 10.91 48.53 -11.41
N LEU A 453 9.94 48.46 -10.50
CA LEU A 453 10.03 49.06 -9.17
C LEU A 453 10.98 48.21 -8.30
N GLN A 454 12.09 48.85 -7.92
CA GLN A 454 13.20 48.29 -7.18
C GLN A 454 12.82 48.12 -5.69
N GLY A 455 12.26 46.98 -5.34
CA GLY A 455 12.01 46.55 -3.95
C GLY A 455 13.05 45.52 -3.51
N SER A 456 13.82 45.86 -2.48
CA SER A 456 15.00 45.15 -1.98
C SER A 456 14.66 43.91 -1.16
N GLU A 457 14.45 42.76 -1.81
CA GLU A 457 14.69 41.42 -1.24
C GLU A 457 14.50 40.36 -2.33
N LEU A 458 15.56 40.13 -3.13
CA LEU A 458 15.65 39.01 -4.05
C LEU A 458 16.81 38.12 -3.61
N SER A 459 16.48 36.93 -3.13
CA SER A 459 17.43 35.83 -2.93
C SER A 459 17.96 35.42 -4.31
N SER A 460 19.17 35.90 -4.62
CA SER A 460 19.91 35.49 -5.80
C SER A 460 20.31 34.01 -5.66
N LEU A 461 19.59 33.12 -6.35
CA LEU A 461 20.05 31.77 -6.61
C LEU A 461 21.07 31.83 -7.75
N GLN A 462 22.34 31.95 -7.37
CA GLN A 462 23.44 32.04 -8.31
C GLN A 462 23.71 30.65 -8.88
N GLY A 463 23.18 30.39 -10.08
CA GLY A 463 23.43 29.18 -10.84
C GLY A 463 24.93 28.95 -11.06
N GLN A 464 25.42 27.80 -10.63
CA GLN A 464 26.81 27.43 -10.73
C GLN A 464 27.17 27.21 -12.21
N LYS A 465 27.91 28.16 -12.79
CA LYS A 465 28.40 28.12 -14.17
C LYS A 465 29.32 26.89 -14.31
N ASN A 466 28.85 25.89 -15.07
CA ASN A 466 29.46 24.59 -15.47
C ASN A 466 28.65 23.32 -15.12
N GLY A 467 27.43 23.44 -14.58
CA GLY A 467 26.56 22.28 -14.31
C GLY A 467 25.58 21.93 -15.44
N GLY A 468 26.06 21.50 -16.61
CA GLY A 468 25.28 20.79 -17.64
C GLY A 468 24.09 21.53 -18.31
N PRO A 469 23.61 21.07 -19.48
CA PRO A 469 22.45 21.68 -20.14
C PRO A 469 21.15 21.24 -19.45
N SER A 470 20.50 22.13 -18.70
CA SER A 470 19.12 21.92 -18.28
C SER A 470 18.19 22.14 -19.48
N GLN A 471 17.82 21.06 -20.18
CA GLN A 471 16.74 21.08 -21.17
C GLN A 471 15.39 21.07 -20.44
N GLY A 472 14.86 22.26 -20.17
CA GLY A 472 13.44 22.43 -19.90
C GLY A 472 12.74 22.76 -21.22
N MET A 473 12.00 21.79 -21.77
CA MET A 473 11.04 22.04 -22.85
C MET A 473 9.65 22.05 -22.22
N ILE A 474 8.98 23.20 -22.25
CA ILE A 474 7.58 23.34 -21.86
C ILE A 474 6.76 23.06 -23.12
N GLU A 475 6.00 21.97 -23.14
CA GLU A 475 5.06 21.62 -24.21
C GLU A 475 3.65 22.03 -23.79
N ASP A 476 2.93 22.68 -24.71
CA ASP A 476 1.54 23.14 -24.52
C ASP A 476 0.59 21.95 -24.35
N ALA A 477 -0.20 21.98 -23.27
CA ALA A 477 -1.15 20.92 -22.90
C ALA A 477 -2.43 20.86 -23.78
N ALA A 478 -2.49 21.61 -24.89
CA ALA A 478 -3.70 21.78 -25.69
C ALA A 478 -3.91 20.72 -26.80
N SER A 479 -2.98 19.81 -27.06
CA SER A 479 -3.19 18.72 -28.03
C SER A 479 -3.18 17.36 -27.34
N GLY A 480 -4.37 16.84 -27.06
CA GLY A 480 -4.57 15.49 -26.54
C GLY A 480 -3.97 14.40 -27.45
N SER A 481 -3.60 13.30 -26.81
CA SER A 481 -2.96 12.08 -27.35
C SER A 481 -1.46 12.18 -27.65
N GLY A 482 -0.67 12.01 -26.58
CA GLY A 482 0.75 11.74 -26.67
C GLY A 482 1.15 10.69 -25.65
N SER A 483 0.85 9.42 -25.92
CA SER A 483 1.54 8.33 -25.23
C SER A 483 3.04 8.46 -25.57
N SER A 484 3.86 8.70 -24.55
CA SER A 484 5.29 8.92 -24.68
C SER A 484 6.01 7.64 -25.13
N GLN A 485 6.09 7.42 -26.44
CA GLN A 485 7.14 6.61 -27.07
C GLN A 485 8.41 7.45 -27.38
N ARG A 486 8.42 8.75 -27.07
CA ARG A 486 9.58 9.64 -27.34
C ARG A 486 10.70 9.54 -26.32
N SER A 487 10.47 9.07 -25.09
CA SER A 487 11.54 8.96 -24.10
C SER A 487 12.60 7.92 -24.53
N THR A 488 12.21 6.80 -25.14
CA THR A 488 13.17 5.79 -25.59
C THR A 488 13.97 6.22 -26.82
N GLN A 489 13.37 6.93 -27.78
CA GLN A 489 14.12 7.45 -28.93
C GLN A 489 15.04 8.63 -28.59
N ALA A 490 14.66 9.49 -27.64
CA ALA A 490 15.51 10.59 -27.19
C ALA A 490 16.71 10.05 -26.39
N VAL A 491 16.46 9.11 -25.48
CA VAL A 491 17.50 8.40 -24.73
C VAL A 491 18.41 7.62 -25.70
N ALA A 492 17.86 6.90 -26.68
CA ALA A 492 18.67 6.19 -27.68
C ALA A 492 19.58 7.13 -28.48
N ARG A 493 19.09 8.32 -28.87
CA ARG A 493 19.91 9.32 -29.57
C ARG A 493 21.00 9.92 -28.70
N GLU A 494 20.74 10.14 -27.40
CA GLU A 494 21.73 10.67 -26.48
C GLU A 494 22.82 9.63 -26.15
N HIS A 495 22.42 8.36 -25.96
CA HIS A 495 23.36 7.25 -25.81
C HIS A 495 24.21 7.04 -27.06
N GLN A 496 23.63 7.15 -28.26
CA GLN A 496 24.38 7.06 -29.51
C GLN A 496 25.41 8.19 -29.65
N ARG A 497 25.05 9.43 -29.27
CA ARG A 497 26.01 10.54 -29.26
C ARG A 497 27.14 10.34 -28.26
N GLN A 498 26.85 9.81 -27.07
CA GLN A 498 27.87 9.51 -26.08
C GLN A 498 28.83 8.42 -26.56
N PHE A 499 28.30 7.37 -27.20
CA PHE A 499 29.08 6.30 -27.81
C PHE A 499 29.98 6.82 -28.95
N GLU A 500 29.41 7.57 -29.90
CA GLU A 500 30.16 8.18 -31.00
C GLU A 500 31.25 9.13 -30.49
N SER A 501 30.95 9.90 -29.44
CA SER A 501 31.95 10.77 -28.80
C SER A 501 33.09 9.99 -28.16
N PHE A 502 32.82 8.79 -27.62
CA PHE A 502 33.84 7.96 -26.98
C PHE A 502 34.72 7.26 -28.02
N VAL A 503 34.13 6.81 -29.13
CA VAL A 503 34.85 6.13 -30.22
C VAL A 503 35.75 7.10 -31.01
N GLN A 504 35.34 8.36 -31.14
CA GLN A 504 36.09 9.39 -31.88
C GLN A 504 37.27 10.00 -31.11
N ARG A 505 37.46 9.70 -29.82
CA ARG A 505 38.61 10.24 -29.08
C ARG A 505 39.88 9.48 -29.43
N ASP A 506 40.90 10.19 -29.90
CA ASP A 506 42.22 9.63 -30.26
C ASP A 506 43.07 9.21 -29.03
N ASP A 507 42.64 9.53 -27.81
CA ASP A 507 43.37 9.23 -26.58
C ASP A 507 43.10 7.82 -26.01
N ILE A 508 42.21 7.06 -26.64
CA ILE A 508 41.84 5.70 -26.20
C ILE A 508 42.45 4.67 -27.17
N PRO A 509 43.22 3.68 -26.68
CA PRO A 509 43.77 2.64 -27.54
C PRO A 509 42.67 1.80 -28.20
N ASP A 510 42.87 1.46 -29.48
CA ASP A 510 41.88 0.80 -30.33
C ASP A 510 41.32 -0.51 -29.76
N SER A 511 42.12 -1.24 -28.97
CA SER A 511 41.69 -2.46 -28.30
C SER A 511 40.53 -2.22 -27.31
N VAL A 512 40.51 -1.06 -26.64
CA VAL A 512 39.45 -0.69 -25.69
C VAL A 512 38.22 -0.23 -26.44
N LYS A 513 38.40 0.49 -27.56
CA LYS A 513 37.29 0.90 -28.44
C LYS A 513 36.53 -0.31 -28.98
N PHE A 514 37.24 -1.34 -29.44
CA PHE A 514 36.65 -2.59 -29.90
C PHE A 514 35.88 -3.34 -28.79
N ALA A 515 36.46 -3.42 -27.58
CA ALA A 515 35.80 -4.11 -26.47
C ALA A 515 34.50 -3.41 -26.03
N VAL A 516 34.51 -2.07 -25.98
CA VAL A 516 33.31 -1.28 -25.64
C VAL A 516 32.27 -1.38 -26.76
N SER A 517 32.67 -1.32 -28.03
CA SER A 517 31.75 -1.51 -29.17
C SER A 517 31.04 -2.86 -29.12
N ASN A 518 31.79 -3.96 -28.93
CA ASN A 518 31.23 -5.30 -28.83
C ASN A 518 30.29 -5.46 -27.63
N TYR A 519 30.61 -4.83 -26.50
CA TYR A 519 29.75 -4.85 -25.32
C TYR A 519 28.41 -4.17 -25.59
N PHE A 520 28.40 -2.98 -26.19
CA PHE A 520 27.16 -2.27 -26.52
C PHE A 520 26.32 -2.99 -27.57
N GLU A 521 26.95 -3.57 -28.61
CA GLU A 521 26.24 -4.40 -29.59
C GLU A 521 25.60 -5.63 -28.93
N SER A 522 26.28 -6.27 -27.97
CA SER A 522 25.75 -7.46 -27.27
C SER A 522 24.50 -7.17 -26.43
N ILE A 523 24.40 -5.97 -25.83
CA ILE A 523 23.24 -5.57 -25.03
C ILE A 523 22.03 -5.24 -25.92
N HIS A 524 22.26 -4.72 -27.12
CA HIS A 524 21.19 -4.42 -28.07
C HIS A 524 20.68 -5.64 -28.84
N GLN A 525 21.48 -6.70 -28.95
CA GLN A 525 21.09 -7.96 -29.60
C GLN A 525 20.35 -8.94 -28.67
N SER A 526 20.37 -8.73 -27.34
CA SER A 526 19.55 -9.52 -26.43
C SER A 526 18.08 -9.08 -26.52
N GLU A 527 17.34 -9.65 -27.48
CA GLU A 527 15.87 -9.57 -27.52
C GLU A 527 15.27 -10.03 -26.17
N PRO A 528 14.17 -9.40 -25.71
CA PRO A 528 13.48 -9.84 -24.51
C PRO A 528 12.94 -11.25 -24.72
N ILE A 529 13.44 -12.19 -23.92
CA ILE A 529 12.98 -13.58 -23.88
C ILE A 529 11.46 -13.56 -23.62
N PRO A 530 10.62 -14.12 -24.52
CA PRO A 530 9.19 -14.19 -24.29
C PRO A 530 8.93 -15.02 -23.03
N ILE A 531 8.27 -14.40 -22.05
CA ILE A 531 7.85 -15.04 -20.81
C ILE A 531 6.75 -16.05 -21.16
N THR A 532 7.11 -17.33 -21.29
CA THR A 532 6.13 -18.42 -21.31
C THR A 532 5.66 -18.66 -19.88
N ASN A 533 4.39 -18.36 -19.59
CA ASN A 533 3.74 -18.71 -18.33
C ASN A 533 3.62 -20.24 -18.18
N PRO A 534 3.82 -20.80 -16.97
CA PRO A 534 3.52 -22.20 -16.68
C PRO A 534 2.02 -22.51 -16.65
#